data_AF-A0A930X458-F1
#
_entry.id   AF-A0A930X458-F1
#
_cell.length_a   1.000
_cell.length_b   1.000
_cell.length_c   1.000
_cell.angle_alpha   90.00
_cell.angle_beta   90.00
_cell.angle_gamma   90.00
#
_symmetry.space_group_name_H-M   'P 1'
#
loop_
_entity.id
_entity.type
_entity.pdbx_description
1 polymer ?
#
loop_
_entity_poly.entity_id
_entity_poly.type
_entity_poly.pdbx_seq_one_letter_code
_entity_poly.pdbx_strand_id
1 'polypeptide(L)'
;MIGILGQKALEQHETGITLVQAAAINEYGSDDGHIPERPAHRTAFDKHRKGLSRRLAGSVRLIGQGTPVQQQMDKLGWWYVGQLKNEIQMWNDPENAKATVKKKGFNNPLIHHGRTVNAIHHVLRKAGSGGAQIRK
;
A
#
# COMPACT_ATOMS: atom_id res chain seq x y z
N MET A 1 -9.89 -4.12 1.64
CA MET A 1 -9.25 -2.92 1.03
C MET A 1 -7.84 -2.85 1.59
N ILE A 2 -6.85 -2.48 0.76
CA ILE A 2 -5.45 -2.35 1.18
C ILE A 2 -5.05 -0.90 0.92
N GLY A 3 -4.49 -0.25 1.93
CA GLY A 3 -4.17 1.18 1.87
C GLY A 3 -3.42 1.66 3.10
N ILE A 4 -3.21 2.97 3.16
CA ILE A 4 -2.67 3.66 4.33
C ILE A 4 -3.83 3.95 5.29
N LEU A 5 -3.73 3.54 6.55
CA LEU A 5 -4.86 3.57 7.49
C LEU A 5 -4.55 4.33 8.79
N GLY A 6 -5.61 4.88 9.40
CA GLY A 6 -5.60 5.41 10.78
C GLY A 6 -4.98 6.81 10.92
N GLN A 7 -4.65 7.21 12.15
CA GLN A 7 -4.02 8.51 12.44
C GLN A 7 -2.70 8.73 11.67
N LYS A 8 -2.00 7.65 11.30
CA LYS A 8 -0.80 7.68 10.45
C LYS A 8 -1.08 8.22 9.04
N ALA A 9 -2.29 8.09 8.52
CA ALA A 9 -2.66 8.70 7.24
C ALA A 9 -2.64 10.25 7.30
N LEU A 10 -2.80 10.81 8.50
CA LEU A 10 -2.84 12.25 8.79
C LEU A 10 -1.53 12.78 9.38
N GLU A 11 -0.56 11.90 9.68
CA GLU A 11 0.77 12.34 10.12
C GLU A 11 1.42 13.18 9.02
N GLN A 12 1.87 14.37 9.42
CA GLN A 12 2.57 15.29 8.53
C GLN A 12 3.94 14.72 8.17
N HIS A 13 4.20 14.63 6.87
CA HIS A 13 5.52 14.42 6.33
C HIS A 13 6.37 15.70 6.52
N GLU A 14 7.70 15.57 6.47
CA GLU A 14 8.67 16.67 6.67
C GLU A 14 8.48 17.87 5.73
N THR A 15 7.67 17.71 4.67
CA THR A 15 7.32 18.73 3.68
C THR A 15 5.94 19.37 3.90
N GLY A 16 5.26 19.09 5.02
CA GLY A 16 3.94 19.66 5.36
C GLY A 16 2.74 19.00 4.66
N ILE A 17 2.97 18.00 3.81
CA ILE A 17 1.92 17.15 3.20
C ILE A 17 1.67 15.89 4.03
N THR A 18 0.49 15.31 3.93
CA THR A 18 0.18 14.05 4.64
C THR A 18 0.85 12.85 3.98
N LEU A 19 1.04 11.74 4.72
CA LEU A 19 1.54 10.49 4.15
C LEU A 19 0.68 9.96 2.99
N VAL A 20 -0.64 10.21 3.02
CA VAL A 20 -1.54 9.86 1.91
C VAL A 20 -1.28 10.71 0.68
N GLN A 21 -1.07 12.02 0.86
CA GLN A 21 -0.72 12.92 -0.25
C GLN A 21 0.64 12.54 -0.86
N ALA A 22 1.64 12.24 -0.04
CA ALA A 22 2.94 11.78 -0.51
C ALA A 22 2.84 10.46 -1.28
N ALA A 23 2.02 9.50 -0.82
CA ALA A 23 1.77 8.25 -1.54
C ALA A 23 1.03 8.46 -2.87
N ALA A 24 0.07 9.39 -2.91
CA ALA A 24 -0.65 9.73 -4.14
C ALA A 24 0.29 10.39 -5.16
N ILE A 25 1.09 11.37 -4.75
CA ILE A 25 2.09 12.01 -5.63
C ILE A 25 3.10 10.98 -6.15
N ASN A 26 3.52 10.03 -5.32
CA ASN A 26 4.40 8.96 -5.80
C ASN A 26 3.69 8.04 -6.79
N GLU A 27 2.42 7.68 -6.58
CA GLU A 27 1.72 6.75 -7.49
C GLU A 27 1.38 7.37 -8.86
N TYR A 28 1.13 8.69 -8.91
CA TYR A 28 0.64 9.39 -10.11
C TYR A 28 1.58 10.46 -10.67
N GLY A 29 2.66 10.78 -9.97
CA GLY A 29 3.49 11.96 -10.24
C GLY A 29 2.91 13.24 -9.63
N SER A 30 3.68 14.33 -9.65
CA SER A 30 3.20 15.66 -9.30
C SER A 30 2.60 16.38 -10.50
N ASP A 31 1.58 17.21 -10.28
CA ASP A 31 0.88 17.96 -11.34
C ASP A 31 1.81 18.89 -12.15
N ASP A 32 2.91 19.34 -11.53
CA ASP A 32 3.94 20.19 -12.12
C ASP A 32 5.07 19.40 -12.82
N GLY A 33 5.00 18.08 -12.86
CA GLY A 33 5.96 17.18 -13.51
C GLY A 33 7.34 17.09 -12.83
N HIS A 34 7.55 17.75 -11.69
CA HIS A 34 8.84 17.73 -10.99
C HIS A 34 9.13 16.40 -10.30
N ILE A 35 8.08 15.71 -9.86
CA ILE A 35 8.16 14.39 -9.24
C ILE A 35 7.61 13.39 -10.23
N PRO A 36 8.43 12.47 -10.77
CA PRO A 36 7.95 11.46 -11.69
C PRO A 36 7.08 10.43 -10.97
N GLU A 37 6.18 9.79 -11.72
CA GLU A 37 5.39 8.68 -11.20
C GLU A 37 6.26 7.48 -10.83
N ARG A 38 5.89 6.82 -9.75
CA ARG A 38 6.49 5.62 -9.16
C ARG A 38 5.34 4.69 -8.74
N PRO A 39 4.66 4.05 -9.70
CA PRO A 39 3.38 3.37 -9.51
C PRO A 39 3.54 2.02 -8.78
N ALA A 40 3.95 2.06 -7.52
CA ALA A 40 4.25 0.89 -6.71
C ALA A 40 3.03 0.02 -6.46
N HIS A 41 1.86 0.62 -6.26
CA HIS A 41 0.64 -0.13 -6.01
C HIS A 41 0.16 -0.85 -7.28
N ARG A 42 0.14 -0.16 -8.42
CA ARG A 42 -0.20 -0.78 -9.72
C ARG A 42 0.78 -1.90 -10.08
N THR A 43 2.08 -1.64 -9.98
CA THR A 43 3.11 -2.61 -10.33
C THR A 43 3.06 -3.84 -9.43
N ALA A 44 2.89 -3.64 -8.11
CA ALA A 44 2.73 -4.75 -7.18
C ALA A 44 1.47 -5.57 -7.49
N PHE A 45 0.36 -4.91 -7.84
CA PHE A 45 -0.86 -5.61 -8.23
C PHE A 45 -0.65 -6.46 -9.47
N ASP A 46 -0.10 -5.89 -10.54
CA ASP A 46 0.08 -6.59 -11.82
C ASP A 46 1.04 -7.77 -11.68
N LYS A 47 2.15 -7.59 -10.95
CA LYS A 47 3.15 -8.64 -10.69
C LYS A 47 2.58 -9.77 -9.84
N HIS A 48 1.78 -9.45 -8.81
CA HIS A 48 1.28 -10.45 -7.87
C HIS A 48 -0.13 -10.94 -8.16
N ARG A 49 -0.81 -10.43 -9.20
CA ARG A 49 -2.19 -10.80 -9.58
C ARG A 49 -2.39 -12.31 -9.67
N LYS A 50 -1.50 -13.02 -10.39
CA LYS A 50 -1.56 -14.49 -10.53
C LYS A 50 -1.34 -15.21 -9.20
N GLY A 51 -0.47 -14.68 -8.33
CA GLY A 51 -0.23 -15.22 -6.99
C GLY A 51 -1.43 -15.01 -6.06
N LEU A 52 -2.04 -13.83 -6.14
CA LEU A 52 -3.25 -13.46 -5.41
C LEU A 52 -4.42 -14.36 -5.80
N SER A 53 -4.66 -14.57 -7.10
CA SER A 53 -5.73 -15.46 -7.58
C SER A 53 -5.54 -16.90 -7.11
N ARG A 54 -4.32 -17.44 -7.15
CA ARG A 54 -4.01 -18.79 -6.65
C ARG A 54 -4.26 -18.91 -5.14
N ARG A 55 -3.83 -17.92 -4.35
CA ARG A 55 -4.05 -17.93 -2.91
C ARG A 55 -5.52 -17.77 -2.56
N LEU A 56 -6.26 -16.95 -3.28
CA LEU A 56 -7.70 -16.81 -3.11
C LEU A 56 -8.42 -18.14 -3.37
N ALA A 57 -8.09 -18.86 -4.45
CA ALA A 57 -8.64 -20.19 -4.72
C ALA A 57 -8.33 -21.19 -3.59
N GLY A 58 -7.10 -21.17 -3.08
CA GLY A 58 -6.72 -21.97 -1.91
C GLY A 58 -7.51 -21.62 -0.65
N SER A 59 -7.73 -20.34 -0.39
CA SER A 59 -8.55 -19.85 0.73
C SER A 59 -9.99 -20.31 0.60
N VAL A 60 -10.59 -20.26 -0.60
CA VAL A 60 -11.96 -20.77 -0.84
C VAL A 60 -12.06 -22.26 -0.51
N ARG A 61 -11.07 -23.07 -0.92
CA ARG A 61 -11.03 -24.50 -0.57
C ARG A 61 -10.95 -24.73 0.93
N LEU A 62 -10.12 -23.99 1.65
CA LEU A 62 -9.98 -24.10 3.11
C LEU A 62 -11.23 -23.63 3.86
N ILE A 63 -11.94 -22.65 3.32
CA ILE A 63 -13.24 -22.22 3.84
C ILE A 63 -14.26 -23.34 3.69
N GLY A 64 -14.32 -23.99 2.53
CA GLY A 64 -15.19 -25.16 2.30
C GLY A 64 -14.87 -26.35 3.22
N GLN A 65 -13.66 -26.41 3.78
CA GLN A 65 -13.23 -27.41 4.77
C GLN A 65 -13.50 -26.99 6.22
N GLY A 66 -14.20 -25.87 6.45
CA GLY A 66 -14.60 -25.41 7.78
C GLY A 66 -13.70 -24.34 8.40
N THR A 67 -12.70 -23.83 7.66
CA THR A 67 -11.90 -22.71 8.20
C THR A 67 -12.70 -21.41 8.15
N PRO A 68 -12.68 -20.56 9.21
CA PRO A 68 -13.38 -19.29 9.20
C PRO A 68 -12.95 -18.38 8.02
N VAL A 69 -13.93 -17.81 7.32
CA VAL A 69 -13.72 -16.89 6.20
C VAL A 69 -12.82 -15.72 6.59
N GLN A 70 -13.07 -15.13 7.75
CA GLN A 70 -12.28 -14.00 8.28
C GLN A 70 -10.80 -14.37 8.39
N GLN A 71 -10.49 -15.54 8.95
CA GLN A 71 -9.11 -16.00 9.13
C GLN A 71 -8.38 -16.15 7.79
N GLN A 72 -9.06 -16.69 6.77
CA GLN A 72 -8.47 -16.86 5.44
C GLN A 72 -8.28 -15.53 4.72
N MET A 73 -9.26 -14.63 4.82
CA MET A 73 -9.15 -13.29 4.24
C MET A 73 -8.07 -12.45 4.92
N ASP A 74 -7.87 -12.60 6.24
CA ASP A 74 -6.79 -11.93 6.97
C ASP A 74 -5.42 -12.43 6.52
N LYS A 75 -5.25 -13.74 6.38
CA LYS A 75 -4.00 -14.34 5.86
C LYS A 75 -3.70 -13.84 4.44
N LEU A 76 -4.72 -13.74 3.59
CA LEU A 76 -4.58 -13.22 2.24
C LEU A 76 -4.19 -11.73 2.23
N GLY A 77 -4.82 -10.93 3.09
CA GLY A 77 -4.53 -9.51 3.27
C GLY A 77 -3.09 -9.26 3.72
N TRP A 78 -2.66 -9.93 4.78
CA TRP A 78 -1.29 -9.83 5.29
C TRP A 78 -0.25 -10.27 4.25
N TRP A 79 -0.52 -11.35 3.51
CA TRP A 79 0.37 -11.79 2.45
C TRP A 79 0.57 -10.71 1.39
N TYR A 80 -0.52 -10.10 0.91
CA TYR A 80 -0.43 -9.06 -0.12
C TYR A 80 0.23 -7.78 0.41
N VAL A 81 -0.06 -7.39 1.66
CA VAL A 81 0.66 -6.29 2.33
C VAL A 81 2.17 -6.57 2.32
N GLY A 82 2.59 -7.81 2.60
CA GLY A 82 4.00 -8.20 2.52
C GLY A 82 4.58 -8.05 1.11
N GLN A 83 3.85 -8.47 0.07
CA GLN A 83 4.30 -8.30 -1.32
C GLN A 83 4.46 -6.83 -1.69
N LEU A 84 3.48 -5.99 -1.35
CA LEU A 84 3.53 -4.56 -1.61
C LEU A 84 4.71 -3.89 -0.89
N LYS A 85 4.97 -4.26 0.38
CA LYS A 85 6.13 -3.76 1.14
C LYS A 85 7.45 -4.16 0.46
N ASN A 86 7.55 -5.38 -0.05
CA ASN A 86 8.73 -5.85 -0.77
C ASN A 86 8.95 -5.06 -2.07
N GLU A 87 7.91 -4.82 -2.87
CA GLU A 87 8.04 -4.00 -4.09
C GLU A 87 8.50 -2.58 -3.78
N ILE A 88 7.97 -1.96 -2.72
CA ILE A 88 8.41 -0.63 -2.27
C ILE A 88 9.88 -0.65 -1.83
N GLN A 89 10.34 -1.70 -1.16
CA GLN A 89 11.73 -1.83 -0.72
C GLN A 89 12.70 -2.07 -1.86
N MET A 90 12.28 -2.77 -2.91
CA MET A 90 13.10 -3.06 -4.09
C MET A 90 13.03 -1.96 -5.15
N TRP A 91 12.13 -0.99 -4.99
CA TRP A 91 11.94 0.08 -5.96
C TRP A 91 13.17 0.96 -6.11
N ASN A 92 13.63 1.15 -7.35
CA ASN A 92 14.80 1.95 -7.69
C ASN A 92 14.62 2.84 -8.92
N ASP A 93 13.47 2.76 -9.62
CA ASP A 93 13.25 3.44 -10.89
C ASP A 93 11.87 4.11 -10.97
N PRO A 94 11.77 5.42 -11.26
CA PRO A 94 12.86 6.39 -11.33
C PRO A 94 13.52 6.65 -9.97
N GLU A 95 14.84 6.83 -9.99
CA GLU A 95 15.64 7.06 -8.79
C GLU A 95 15.31 8.40 -8.07
N ASN A 96 15.85 8.59 -6.87
CA ASN A 96 15.78 9.89 -6.20
C ASN A 96 16.70 10.90 -6.90
N ALA A 97 16.30 12.17 -6.94
CA ALA A 97 17.21 13.25 -7.32
C ALA A 97 18.46 13.26 -6.41
N LYS A 98 19.63 13.59 -6.97
CA LYS A 98 20.92 13.59 -6.23
C LYS A 98 20.88 14.40 -4.93
N ALA A 99 20.19 15.53 -4.93
CA ALA A 99 19.99 16.36 -3.72
C ALA A 99 19.21 15.60 -2.62
N THR A 100 18.20 14.81 -3.01
CA THR A 100 17.41 13.97 -2.11
C THR A 100 18.22 12.77 -1.61
N VAL A 101 19.04 12.14 -2.45
CA VAL A 101 19.96 11.07 -2.02
C VAL A 101 20.96 11.59 -0.98
N LYS A 102 21.55 12.77 -1.22
CA LYS A 102 22.49 13.41 -0.28
C LYS A 102 21.83 13.75 1.06
N LYS A 103 20.55 14.13 1.06
CA LYS A 103 19.78 14.40 2.28
C LYS A 103 19.37 13.12 3.01
N LYS A 104 18.94 12.09 2.28
CA LYS A 104 18.43 10.82 2.85
C LYS A 104 19.54 9.86 3.30
N GLY A 105 20.70 9.89 2.62
CA GLY A 105 21.75 8.89 2.77
C GLY A 105 21.50 7.56 2.04
N PHE A 106 20.37 7.42 1.32
CA PHE A 106 20.03 6.23 0.53
C PHE A 106 19.20 6.60 -0.72
N ASN A 107 19.22 5.75 -1.77
CA ASN A 107 18.60 6.05 -3.08
C ASN A 107 17.19 5.45 -3.26
N ASN A 108 16.64 4.70 -2.30
CA ASN A 108 15.26 4.21 -2.45
C ASN A 108 14.26 5.41 -2.44
N PRO A 109 13.48 5.61 -3.51
CA PRO A 109 12.62 6.77 -3.64
C PRO A 109 11.31 6.68 -2.87
N LEU A 110 10.80 5.47 -2.63
CA LEU A 110 9.52 5.22 -1.96
C LEU A 110 9.65 5.07 -0.44
N ILE A 111 10.88 4.95 0.06
CA ILE A 111 11.17 4.90 1.49
C ILE A 111 11.56 6.30 1.99
N HIS A 112 10.88 6.73 3.05
CA HIS A 112 11.33 7.76 3.97
C HIS A 112 11.41 7.16 5.37
N HIS A 113 12.62 6.83 5.83
CA HIS A 113 12.90 6.29 7.17
C HIS A 113 11.98 5.11 7.61
N GLY A 114 11.48 4.31 6.67
CA GLY A 114 10.55 3.20 6.94
C GLY A 114 9.11 3.61 7.32
N ARG A 115 8.78 4.91 7.42
CA ARG A 115 7.44 5.39 7.82
C ARG A 115 6.34 5.00 6.82
N THR A 116 6.59 5.17 5.52
CA THR A 116 5.62 4.85 4.46
C THR A 116 5.28 3.35 4.45
N VAL A 117 6.29 2.49 4.56
CA VAL A 117 6.14 1.03 4.61
C VAL A 117 5.35 0.61 5.86
N ASN A 118 5.59 1.25 7.00
CA ASN A 118 4.92 0.93 8.26
C ASN A 118 3.47 1.42 8.36
N ALA A 119 3.02 2.23 7.40
CA ALA A 119 1.65 2.75 7.37
C ALA A 119 0.70 1.91 6.49
N ILE A 120 1.24 0.96 5.70
CA ILE A 120 0.45 0.08 4.82
C ILE A 120 -0.17 -1.05 5.64
N HIS A 121 -1.50 -1.13 5.60
CA HIS A 121 -2.30 -2.14 6.28
C HIS A 121 -3.51 -2.58 5.42
N HIS A 122 -4.10 -3.74 5.74
CA HIS A 122 -5.34 -4.20 5.13
C HIS A 122 -6.51 -4.08 6.11
N VAL A 123 -7.72 -3.88 5.56
CA VAL A 123 -8.99 -3.92 6.30
C VAL A 123 -9.89 -4.99 5.73
N LEU A 124 -10.40 -5.85 6.62
CA LEU A 124 -11.55 -6.69 6.35
C LEU A 124 -12.83 -5.92 6.68
N ARG A 125 -13.68 -5.71 5.68
CA ARG A 125 -15.02 -5.16 5.86
C ARG A 125 -16.03 -6.25 5.55
N LYS A 126 -17.01 -6.44 6.44
CA LYS A 126 -18.15 -7.34 6.18
C LYS A 126 -18.95 -6.75 5.01
N ALA A 127 -19.30 -7.56 4.01
CA ALA A 127 -20.16 -7.10 2.93
C ALA A 127 -21.52 -6.68 3.54
N GLY A 128 -21.86 -5.39 3.46
CA GLY A 128 -23.12 -4.83 3.98
C GLY A 128 -23.02 -3.60 4.92
N SER A 129 -21.84 -3.24 5.44
CA SER A 129 -21.73 -2.10 6.39
C SER A 129 -21.50 -0.74 5.70
N GLY A 130 -22.18 -0.50 4.57
CA GLY A 130 -22.08 0.71 3.75
C GLY A 130 -23.36 1.54 3.70
N GLY A 131 -24.22 1.43 4.70
CA GLY A 131 -25.40 2.28 4.84
C GLY A 131 -25.00 3.63 5.40
N ALA A 132 -25.17 4.68 4.60
CA ALA A 132 -24.99 6.08 4.98
C ALA A 132 -25.73 6.39 6.29
N GLN A 133 -24.98 6.81 7.32
CA GLN A 133 -25.57 7.42 8.50
C GLN A 133 -25.72 8.93 8.21
N ILE A 134 -26.78 9.29 7.48
CA ILE A 134 -27.24 10.68 7.43
C ILE A 134 -27.88 10.94 8.79
N ARG A 135 -27.19 11.75 9.61
CA ARG A 135 -27.75 12.26 10.87
C ARG A 135 -28.93 13.18 10.52
N LYS A 136 -30.09 12.89 11.10
CA LYS A 136 -31.19 13.86 11.24
C LYS A 136 -30.81 14.91 12.28
#